data_AF-A0A7X0LL36-F1
#
_entry.id   AF-A0A7X0LL36-F1
#
_cell.length_a   1.000
_cell.length_b   1.000
_cell.length_c   1.000
_cell.angle_alpha   90.00
_cell.angle_beta   90.00
_cell.angle_gamma   90.00
#
_symmetry.space_group_name_H-M   'P 1'
#
loop_
_entity.id
_entity.type
_entity.pdbx_description
1 polymer ?
#
loop_
_entity_poly.entity_id
_entity_poly.type
_entity_poly.pdbx_seq_one_letter_code
_entity_poly.pdbx_strand_id
1 'polypeptide(L)'
;MLSYIIRRILLLFPTLLGVLAVVFFVMAFSPGGFGGTGLNADGAQTEGEDAKRARKALERRYGLDLPKVAQFGRWLNQVSPVGFRMSGDVKFTEEERDTVQQMLAEEPFNTRPTRLDRAVNMTQTLAAYTGLEPEEAAQRVKDGLKKPSENLAILELIDASMEPVELERLEAKLVELESADSRALERAQNEYLQVLAFEASGRSRIRFDRPAFKAPDLGQTLRGRNVGELLLERVPVTLLLNLLAIPLIYVIAITSGIYAARHKGGAFDLGSGAAFLGLWSVPQIWAGVLLITYFANQQYFRWFPAAGLHDLQAASMAFFPSWGEAGFQRGWLLDSLWHLVLPVACMAYGGFAVMSKVMRGAMLENLSADFVRTARAKGVAEGVILWRHAFRNSVLPLITMVSGVLPALFVGAFVVETIFSINGLGKLGVEAAFQKDRELVMATTLIGGLLGLTSELVRDICYAIADPRVSYD
;
A
#
# COMPACT_ATOMS: atom_id res chain seq x y z
N MET A 1 -21.79 -12.91 21.92
CA MET A 1 -21.57 -11.84 20.92
C MET A 1 -20.49 -10.83 21.31
N LEU A 2 -20.66 -9.98 22.33
CA LEU A 2 -19.65 -8.95 22.66
C LEU A 2 -18.29 -9.58 23.03
N SER A 3 -18.27 -10.60 23.89
CA SER A 3 -17.05 -11.34 24.25
C SER A 3 -16.36 -11.98 23.04
N TYR A 4 -17.15 -12.48 22.09
CA TYR A 4 -16.63 -13.03 20.84
C TYR A 4 -16.01 -11.96 19.94
N ILE A 5 -16.70 -10.83 19.75
CA ILE A 5 -16.18 -9.70 18.97
C ILE A 5 -14.90 -9.17 19.61
N ILE A 6 -14.84 -9.03 20.93
CA ILE A 6 -13.63 -8.63 21.65
C ILE A 6 -12.50 -9.64 21.43
N ARG A 7 -12.75 -10.95 21.61
CA ARG A 7 -11.74 -11.98 21.31
C ARG A 7 -11.26 -11.90 19.87
N ARG A 8 -12.17 -11.70 18.92
CA ARG A 8 -11.80 -11.61 17.50
C ARG A 8 -10.97 -10.37 17.23
N ILE A 9 -11.36 -9.20 17.75
CA ILE A 9 -10.58 -7.95 17.69
C ILE A 9 -9.18 -8.15 18.28
N LEU A 10 -9.08 -8.80 19.44
CA LEU A 10 -7.80 -9.10 20.08
C LEU A 10 -6.93 -10.06 19.24
N LEU A 11 -7.54 -11.03 18.57
CA LEU A 11 -6.86 -11.94 17.64
C LEU A 11 -6.47 -11.27 16.32
N LEU A 12 -7.09 -10.15 15.94
CA LEU A 12 -6.71 -9.42 14.73
C LEU A 12 -5.27 -8.93 14.79
N PHE A 13 -4.83 -8.43 15.95
CA PHE A 13 -3.49 -7.89 16.13
C PHE A 13 -2.37 -8.93 15.88
N PRO A 14 -2.34 -10.12 16.53
CA PRO A 14 -1.31 -11.11 16.26
C PRO A 14 -1.39 -11.68 14.85
N THR A 15 -2.60 -11.84 14.27
CA THR A 15 -2.74 -12.28 12.87
C THR A 15 -2.16 -11.26 11.90
N LEU A 16 -2.50 -9.99 12.05
CA LEU A 16 -1.98 -8.90 11.22
C LEU A 16 -0.46 -8.79 11.34
N LEU A 17 0.06 -8.82 12.58
CA LEU A 17 1.50 -8.80 12.84
C LEU A 17 2.21 -9.98 12.17
N GLY A 18 1.63 -11.18 12.25
CA GLY A 18 2.15 -12.38 11.61
C GLY A 18 2.21 -12.26 10.09
N VAL A 19 1.13 -11.80 9.45
CA VAL A 19 1.09 -11.58 7.99
C VAL A 19 2.13 -10.54 7.57
N LEU A 20 2.23 -9.42 8.29
CA LEU A 20 3.20 -8.37 8.02
C LEU A 20 4.64 -8.88 8.18
N ALA A 21 4.92 -9.63 9.24
CA ALA A 21 6.24 -10.22 9.45
C ALA A 21 6.61 -11.19 8.32
N VAL A 22 5.68 -12.05 7.90
CA VAL A 22 5.92 -12.98 6.78
C VAL A 22 6.24 -12.22 5.51
N VAL A 23 5.41 -11.25 5.11
CA VAL A 23 5.67 -10.47 3.87
C VAL A 23 6.99 -9.71 3.97
N PHE A 24 7.25 -9.08 5.12
CA PHE A 24 8.49 -8.36 5.36
C PHE A 24 9.72 -9.26 5.21
N PHE A 25 9.75 -10.39 5.90
CA PHE A 25 10.93 -11.27 5.91
C PHE A 25 11.10 -11.99 4.58
N VAL A 26 10.01 -12.41 3.91
CA VAL A 26 10.08 -12.97 2.56
C VAL A 26 10.73 -11.96 1.60
N MET A 27 10.32 -10.69 1.68
CA MET A 27 10.90 -9.63 0.86
C MET A 27 12.37 -9.33 1.24
N ALA A 28 12.66 -9.26 2.54
CA ALA A 28 14.00 -8.99 3.08
C ALA A 28 15.02 -10.07 2.70
N PHE A 29 14.60 -11.35 2.68
CA PHE A 29 15.43 -12.50 2.33
C PHE A 29 15.38 -12.87 0.84
N SER A 30 14.53 -12.20 0.05
CA SER A 30 14.51 -12.40 -1.40
C SER A 30 15.85 -12.00 -2.04
N PRO A 31 16.28 -12.67 -3.13
CA PRO A 31 17.55 -12.34 -3.80
C PRO A 31 17.57 -10.87 -4.24
N GLY A 32 18.50 -10.06 -3.70
CA GLY A 32 18.59 -8.62 -3.96
C GLY A 32 17.87 -7.71 -2.96
N GLY A 33 17.22 -8.27 -1.92
CA GLY A 33 16.65 -7.54 -0.78
C GLY A 33 15.65 -6.43 -1.13
N PHE A 34 15.41 -5.53 -0.18
CA PHE A 34 14.67 -4.28 -0.43
C PHE A 34 15.45 -3.39 -1.40
N GLY A 35 14.77 -2.69 -2.30
CA GLY A 35 15.40 -1.74 -3.23
C GLY A 35 15.84 -2.31 -4.58
N GLY A 36 16.02 -3.63 -4.71
CA GLY A 36 16.08 -4.38 -5.98
C GLY A 36 16.62 -3.67 -7.23
N THR A 37 15.95 -3.89 -8.37
CA THR A 37 16.29 -3.31 -9.68
C THR A 37 16.19 -1.78 -9.71
N GLY A 38 15.45 -1.13 -8.81
CA GLY A 38 15.33 0.33 -8.73
C GLY A 38 16.63 1.01 -8.29
N LEU A 39 17.32 0.45 -7.28
CA LEU A 39 18.66 0.90 -6.89
C LEU A 39 19.71 0.56 -7.96
N ASN A 40 19.50 -0.52 -8.71
CA ASN A 40 20.39 -0.90 -9.81
C ASN A 40 20.22 -0.02 -11.05
N ALA A 41 19.03 0.52 -11.34
CA ALA A 41 18.76 1.27 -12.57
C ALA A 41 19.35 2.69 -12.54
N ASP A 42 19.27 3.39 -11.41
CA ASP A 42 19.91 4.71 -11.24
C ASP A 42 21.44 4.59 -11.08
N GLY A 43 21.92 3.45 -10.56
CA GLY A 43 23.36 3.12 -10.49
C GLY A 43 23.93 2.49 -11.76
N ALA A 44 23.10 2.03 -12.71
CA ALA A 44 23.55 1.32 -13.91
C ALA A 44 24.26 2.22 -14.93
N GLN A 45 24.21 3.54 -14.78
CA GLN A 45 24.97 4.45 -15.64
C GLN A 45 26.41 4.68 -15.16
N THR A 46 26.78 4.17 -13.98
CA THR A 46 28.14 4.31 -13.43
C THR A 46 28.70 2.93 -13.11
N GLU A 47 29.60 2.41 -13.93
CA GLU A 47 30.39 1.24 -13.56
C GLU A 47 31.50 1.66 -12.57
N GLY A 48 31.68 0.91 -11.47
CA GLY A 48 32.82 1.09 -10.56
C GLY A 48 32.47 1.36 -9.08
N GLU A 49 33.43 1.94 -8.35
CA GLU A 49 33.28 2.25 -6.92
C GLU A 49 32.18 3.26 -6.62
N ASP A 50 31.92 4.21 -7.52
CA ASP A 50 30.95 5.28 -7.29
C ASP A 50 29.51 4.77 -7.26
N ALA A 51 29.15 3.76 -8.06
CA ALA A 51 27.85 3.10 -7.96
C ALA A 51 27.69 2.29 -6.67
N LYS A 52 28.76 1.68 -6.15
CA LYS A 52 28.74 1.03 -4.83
C LYS A 52 28.51 2.06 -3.72
N ARG A 53 29.13 3.24 -3.81
CA ARG A 53 28.93 4.34 -2.84
C ARG A 53 27.52 4.90 -2.90
N ALA A 54 26.99 5.18 -4.09
CA ALA A 54 25.61 5.64 -4.28
C ALA A 54 24.60 4.62 -3.74
N ARG A 55 24.83 3.33 -3.97
CA ARG A 55 23.99 2.25 -3.43
C ARG A 55 24.07 2.16 -1.90
N LYS A 56 25.27 2.19 -1.30
CA LYS A 56 25.44 2.21 0.16
C LYS A 56 24.75 3.43 0.76
N ALA A 57 24.82 4.60 0.11
CA ALA A 57 24.11 5.81 0.52
C ALA A 57 22.58 5.63 0.55
N LEU A 58 22.00 5.02 -0.50
CA LEU A 58 20.57 4.71 -0.56
C LEU A 58 20.16 3.67 0.47
N GLU A 59 20.95 2.61 0.66
CA GLU A 59 20.72 1.59 1.68
C GLU A 59 20.68 2.21 3.08
N ARG A 60 21.61 3.11 3.38
CA ARG A 60 21.65 3.87 4.64
C ARG A 60 20.43 4.78 4.79
N ARG A 61 20.04 5.52 3.74
CA ARG A 61 18.90 6.44 3.77
C ARG A 61 17.58 5.76 4.12
N TYR A 62 17.37 4.51 3.71
CA TYR A 62 16.15 3.74 4.01
C TYR A 62 16.32 2.78 5.21
N GLY A 63 17.46 2.84 5.91
CA GLY A 63 17.79 1.96 7.03
C GLY A 63 17.89 0.48 6.65
N LEU A 64 18.28 0.19 5.39
CA LEU A 64 18.40 -1.17 4.86
C LEU A 64 19.65 -1.90 5.36
N ASP A 65 20.60 -1.15 5.93
CA ASP A 65 21.82 -1.58 6.61
C ASP A 65 21.58 -2.16 8.00
N LEU A 66 20.46 -1.81 8.65
CA LEU A 66 20.10 -2.32 9.98
C LEU A 66 19.79 -3.83 9.97
N PRO A 67 19.90 -4.54 11.11
CA PRO A 67 19.40 -5.89 11.25
C PRO A 67 17.92 -5.99 10.84
N LYS A 68 17.52 -7.06 10.16
CA LYS A 68 16.18 -7.17 9.55
C LYS A 68 15.05 -7.03 10.58
N VAL A 69 15.26 -7.53 11.80
CA VAL A 69 14.31 -7.36 12.91
C VAL A 69 14.17 -5.90 13.32
N ALA A 70 15.28 -5.14 13.37
CA ALA A 70 15.26 -3.71 13.67
C ALA A 70 14.57 -2.90 12.55
N GLN A 71 14.76 -3.29 11.29
CA GLN A 71 14.04 -2.69 10.16
C GLN A 71 12.52 -2.89 10.28
N PHE A 72 12.08 -4.12 10.60
CA PHE A 72 10.66 -4.42 10.79
C PHE A 72 10.09 -3.66 11.99
N GLY A 73 10.79 -3.64 13.12
CA GLY A 73 10.38 -2.89 14.31
C GLY A 73 10.29 -1.39 14.07
N ARG A 74 11.22 -0.81 13.31
CA ARG A 74 11.18 0.60 12.89
C ARG A 74 9.96 0.88 12.02
N TRP A 75 9.71 0.04 11.03
CA TRP A 75 8.55 0.17 10.14
C TRP A 75 7.22 0.06 10.92
N LEU A 76 7.09 -0.94 11.79
CA LEU A 76 5.93 -1.09 12.68
C LEU A 76 5.72 0.14 13.56
N ASN A 77 6.80 0.67 14.13
CA ASN A 77 6.75 1.88 14.93
C ASN A 77 6.28 3.07 14.09
N GLN A 78 6.69 3.19 12.82
CA GLN A 78 6.31 4.30 11.94
C GLN A 78 4.81 4.30 11.64
N VAL A 79 4.25 3.13 11.35
CA VAL A 79 2.84 3.00 10.96
C VAL A 79 1.88 2.92 12.14
N SER A 80 2.38 2.59 13.33
CA SER A 80 1.54 2.49 14.52
C SER A 80 1.20 3.89 15.07
N PRO A 81 -0.08 4.18 15.36
CA PRO A 81 -0.48 5.43 16.02
C PRO A 81 0.01 5.52 17.47
N VAL A 82 0.32 4.36 18.09
CA VAL A 82 0.89 4.26 19.43
C VAL A 82 2.28 3.67 19.32
N GLY A 83 3.29 4.43 19.72
CA GLY A 83 4.66 3.95 19.63
C GLY A 83 5.65 4.92 20.25
N PHE A 84 6.85 4.91 19.71
CA PHE A 84 7.96 5.75 20.12
C PHE A 84 8.24 6.78 19.02
N ARG A 85 8.69 7.97 19.41
CA ARG A 85 9.17 8.96 18.44
C ARG A 85 10.48 8.49 17.83
N MET A 86 10.70 8.77 16.56
CA MET A 86 12.01 8.62 15.95
C MET A 86 12.79 9.93 16.08
N SER A 87 14.12 9.89 16.06
CA SER A 87 14.93 11.12 16.08
C SER A 87 14.57 12.07 14.93
N GLY A 88 14.23 11.55 13.75
CA GLY A 88 13.74 12.37 12.63
C GLY A 88 12.42 13.11 12.89
N ASP A 89 11.62 12.70 13.88
CA ASP A 89 10.36 13.37 14.23
C ASP A 89 10.57 14.59 15.15
N VAL A 90 11.76 14.72 15.73
CA VAL A 90 12.10 15.82 16.64
C VAL A 90 12.38 17.06 15.80
N LYS A 91 11.52 18.06 15.94
CA LYS A 91 11.68 19.38 15.34
C LYS A 91 11.87 20.41 16.44
N PHE A 92 12.77 21.36 16.21
CA PHE A 92 12.85 22.54 17.04
C PHE A 92 11.59 23.38 16.87
N THR A 93 11.10 23.91 17.99
CA THR A 93 10.14 25.01 18.01
C THR A 93 10.78 26.27 17.40
N GLU A 94 9.96 27.27 17.04
CA GLU A 94 10.48 28.53 16.51
C GLU A 94 11.45 29.19 17.49
N GLU A 95 11.12 29.17 18.79
CA GLU A 95 11.96 29.73 19.87
C GLU A 95 13.30 28.99 20.05
N GLU A 96 13.27 27.64 20.07
CA GLU A 96 14.50 26.84 20.13
C GLU A 96 15.38 27.07 18.90
N ARG A 97 14.76 27.19 17.72
CA ARG A 97 15.47 27.41 16.47
C ARG A 97 16.13 28.78 16.45
N ASP A 98 15.43 29.83 16.89
CA ASP A 98 15.95 31.20 16.96
C ASP A 98 17.12 31.28 17.96
N THR A 99 17.00 30.63 19.11
CA THR A 99 18.06 30.55 20.13
C THR A 99 19.32 29.89 19.56
N VAL A 100 19.17 28.71 18.95
CA VAL A 100 20.28 27.98 18.33
C VAL A 100 20.89 28.78 17.17
N GLN A 101 20.05 29.44 16.37
CA GLN A 101 20.50 30.28 15.26
C GLN A 101 21.32 31.46 15.77
N GLN A 102 20.92 32.11 16.86
CA GLN A 102 21.68 33.20 17.48
C GLN A 102 23.04 32.70 18.00
N MET A 103 23.07 31.60 18.75
CA MET A 103 24.31 31.00 19.29
C MET A 103 25.33 30.65 18.20
N LEU A 104 24.84 30.20 17.04
CA LEU A 104 25.67 29.82 15.89
C LEU A 104 26.01 31.01 14.97
N ALA A 105 25.18 32.06 14.93
CA ALA A 105 25.42 33.25 14.11
C ALA A 105 26.52 34.16 14.68
N GLU A 106 26.74 34.12 16.00
CA GLU A 106 27.79 34.90 16.69
C GLU A 106 29.22 34.45 16.32
N GLU A 107 29.38 33.31 15.65
CA GLU A 107 30.68 32.77 15.29
C GLU A 107 31.15 33.22 13.89
N PRO A 108 32.44 33.57 13.74
CA PRO A 108 32.98 34.23 12.54
C PRO A 108 32.94 33.36 11.26
N PHE A 109 32.67 32.06 11.38
CA PHE A 109 32.61 31.14 10.25
C PHE A 109 31.24 31.04 9.56
N ASN A 110 30.18 31.63 10.12
CA ASN A 110 28.81 31.59 9.57
C ASN A 110 28.45 32.82 8.72
N THR A 111 29.29 33.12 7.72
CA THR A 111 29.12 34.29 6.83
C THR A 111 28.02 34.13 5.77
N ARG A 112 27.49 32.92 5.57
CA ARG A 112 26.47 32.61 4.56
C ARG A 112 25.21 32.00 5.18
N PRO A 113 24.00 32.46 4.81
CA PRO A 113 22.73 31.93 5.33
C PRO A 113 22.62 30.40 5.18
N THR A 114 23.02 29.86 4.03
CA THR A 114 22.93 28.42 3.73
C THR A 114 23.85 27.53 4.56
N ARG A 115 24.88 28.09 5.21
CA ARG A 115 25.77 27.35 6.13
C ARG A 115 25.19 27.35 7.54
N LEU A 116 24.72 28.51 7.99
CA LEU A 116 24.02 28.65 9.26
C LEU A 116 22.83 27.70 9.34
N ASP A 117 22.00 27.65 8.29
CA ASP A 117 20.88 26.72 8.20
C ASP A 117 21.31 25.24 8.32
N ARG A 118 22.43 24.87 7.69
CA ARG A 118 22.97 23.49 7.80
C ARG A 118 23.46 23.19 9.21
N ALA A 119 24.13 24.12 9.87
CA ALA A 119 24.58 23.96 11.25
C ALA A 119 23.39 23.86 12.23
N VAL A 120 22.34 24.67 12.04
CA VAL A 120 21.10 24.60 12.81
C VAL A 120 20.41 23.24 12.60
N ASN A 121 20.26 22.80 11.36
CA ASN A 121 19.67 21.48 11.05
C ASN A 121 20.49 20.33 11.64
N MET A 122 21.82 20.43 11.61
CA MET A 122 22.70 19.46 12.23
C MET A 122 22.56 19.45 13.76
N THR A 123 22.38 20.62 14.37
CA THR A 123 22.13 20.75 15.82
C THR A 123 20.83 20.06 16.22
N GLN A 124 19.75 20.29 15.47
CA GLN A 124 18.48 19.57 15.67
C GLN A 124 18.66 18.07 15.54
N THR A 125 19.43 17.64 14.55
CA THR A 125 19.72 16.22 14.33
C THR A 125 20.49 15.64 15.51
N LEU A 126 21.55 16.31 15.98
CA LEU A 126 22.33 15.87 17.13
C LEU A 126 21.48 15.78 18.40
N ALA A 127 20.70 16.83 18.72
CA ALA A 127 19.77 16.85 19.84
C ALA A 127 18.76 15.69 19.73
N ALA A 128 18.29 15.39 18.52
CA ALA A 128 17.34 14.33 18.29
C ALA A 128 17.89 12.92 18.54
N TYR A 129 19.16 12.66 18.22
CA TYR A 129 19.80 11.35 18.44
C TYR A 129 20.29 11.15 19.87
N THR A 130 20.77 12.22 20.50
CA THR A 130 21.38 12.18 21.84
C THR A 130 20.41 12.46 22.97
N GLY A 131 19.31 13.17 22.67
CA GLY A 131 18.38 13.68 23.66
C GLY A 131 18.90 14.87 24.47
N LEU A 132 19.99 15.50 24.03
CA LEU A 132 20.53 16.73 24.61
C LEU A 132 19.56 17.90 24.40
N GLU A 133 19.63 18.87 25.30
CA GLU A 133 18.94 20.14 25.15
C GLU A 133 19.49 20.93 23.94
N PRO A 134 18.68 21.73 23.24
CA PRO A 134 19.09 22.44 22.02
C PRO A 134 20.37 23.26 22.17
N GLU A 135 20.55 23.93 23.31
CA GLU A 135 21.74 24.74 23.60
C GLU A 135 23.02 23.88 23.74
N GLU A 136 22.93 22.74 24.44
CA GLU A 136 24.08 21.85 24.59
C GLU A 136 24.46 21.20 23.26
N ALA A 137 23.46 20.81 22.46
CA ALA A 137 23.69 20.32 21.11
C ALA A 137 24.33 21.40 20.22
N ALA A 138 23.87 22.65 20.33
CA ALA A 138 24.42 23.78 19.58
C ALA A 138 25.89 24.02 19.94
N GLN A 139 26.21 23.94 21.24
CA GLN A 139 27.58 24.09 21.73
C GLN A 139 28.50 23.02 21.16
N ARG A 140 28.07 21.75 21.11
CA ARG A 140 28.87 20.67 20.52
C ARG A 140 29.10 20.86 19.01
N VAL A 141 28.06 21.25 18.26
CA VAL A 141 28.20 21.56 16.83
C VAL A 141 29.14 22.74 16.62
N LYS A 142 29.03 23.77 17.45
CA LYS A 142 29.89 24.95 17.46
C LYS A 142 31.36 24.59 17.71
N ASP A 143 31.64 23.74 18.70
CA ASP A 143 32.99 23.27 18.98
C ASP A 143 33.56 22.46 17.80
N GLY A 144 32.72 21.67 17.13
CA GLY A 144 33.11 20.94 15.92
C GLY A 144 33.36 21.82 14.71
N LEU A 145 32.72 22.97 14.60
CA LEU A 145 33.00 23.94 13.54
C LEU A 145 34.28 24.74 13.80
N LYS A 146 34.71 24.89 15.05
CA LYS A 146 35.99 25.52 15.40
C LYS A 146 37.17 24.63 15.02
N LYS A 147 37.05 23.33 15.26
CA LYS A 147 38.05 22.32 14.91
C LYS A 147 37.39 21.02 14.41
N PRO A 148 37.04 20.96 13.11
CA PRO A 148 36.42 19.78 12.50
C PRO A 148 37.18 18.45 12.73
N SER A 149 38.50 18.46 12.65
CA SER A 149 39.36 17.28 12.81
C SER A 149 39.31 16.69 14.23
N GLU A 150 39.28 17.54 15.25
CA GLU A 150 39.29 17.11 16.67
C GLU A 150 37.91 16.67 17.18
N ASN A 151 36.81 16.98 16.46
CA ASN A 151 35.44 16.69 16.92
C ASN A 151 34.69 15.67 16.04
N LEU A 152 35.39 14.63 15.61
CA LEU A 152 34.78 13.51 14.88
C LEU A 152 33.92 12.60 15.78
N ALA A 153 34.00 12.73 17.11
CA ALA A 153 33.17 11.98 18.07
C ALA A 153 31.66 12.23 17.90
N ILE A 154 31.26 13.36 17.28
CA ILE A 154 29.85 13.61 16.92
C ILE A 154 29.30 12.53 15.99
N LEU A 155 30.13 11.90 15.15
CA LEU A 155 29.73 10.80 14.29
C LEU A 155 29.16 9.62 15.09
N GLU A 156 29.76 9.27 16.23
CA GLU A 156 29.25 8.21 17.09
C GLU A 156 27.90 8.60 17.73
N LEU A 157 27.73 9.87 18.09
CA LEU A 157 26.50 10.39 18.71
C LEU A 157 25.28 10.33 17.78
N ILE A 158 25.51 10.43 16.47
CA ILE A 158 24.47 10.31 15.43
C ILE A 158 24.38 8.91 14.83
N ASP A 159 25.00 7.91 15.46
CA ASP A 159 25.01 6.52 14.98
C ASP A 159 25.55 6.41 13.53
N ALA A 160 26.60 7.18 13.22
CA ALA A 160 27.28 7.11 11.95
C ALA A 160 28.06 5.79 11.83
N SER A 161 28.00 5.15 10.66
CA SER A 161 28.66 3.87 10.38
C SER A 161 29.78 4.05 9.35
N MET A 162 30.64 5.04 9.59
CA MET A 162 31.81 5.29 8.75
C MET A 162 32.84 4.18 8.95
N GLU A 163 33.41 3.64 7.87
CA GLU A 163 34.48 2.65 8.01
C GLU A 163 35.72 3.32 8.63
N PRO A 164 36.54 2.61 9.44
CA PRO A 164 37.72 3.22 10.07
C PRO A 164 38.67 3.90 9.08
N VAL A 165 38.86 3.31 7.91
CA VAL A 165 39.71 3.87 6.84
C VAL A 165 39.12 5.14 6.23
N GLU A 166 37.79 5.23 6.13
CA GLU A 166 37.11 6.45 5.65
C GLU A 166 37.20 7.57 6.68
N LEU A 167 37.10 7.22 7.97
CA LEU A 167 37.26 8.15 9.09
C LEU A 167 38.67 8.73 9.13
N GLU A 168 39.70 7.88 9.03
CA GLU A 168 41.11 8.32 8.96
C GLU A 168 41.37 9.24 7.76
N ARG A 169 40.78 8.93 6.59
CA ARG A 169 40.89 9.78 5.39
C ARG A 169 40.19 11.13 5.58
N LEU A 170 39.01 11.14 6.20
CA LEU A 170 38.29 12.36 6.52
C LEU A 170 39.10 13.22 7.49
N GLU A 171 39.62 12.62 8.56
CA GLU A 171 40.45 13.31 9.55
C GLU A 171 41.69 13.94 8.90
N ALA A 172 42.45 13.16 8.11
CA ALA A 172 43.63 13.67 7.41
C ALA A 172 43.29 14.85 6.46
N LYS A 173 42.16 14.74 5.74
CA LYS A 173 41.68 15.81 4.85
C LYS A 173 41.27 17.06 5.63
N LEU A 174 40.63 16.92 6.79
CA LEU A 174 40.25 18.04 7.63
C LEU A 174 41.49 18.73 8.23
N VAL A 175 42.47 17.97 8.73
CA VAL A 175 43.75 18.50 9.24
C VAL A 175 44.50 19.29 8.17
N GLU A 176 44.57 18.77 6.95
CA GLU A 176 45.21 19.47 5.82
C GLU A 176 44.51 20.81 5.55
N LEU A 177 43.17 20.81 5.45
CA LEU A 177 42.38 22.00 5.17
C LEU A 177 42.41 23.03 6.31
N GLU A 178 42.48 22.59 7.56
CA GLU A 178 42.57 23.47 8.73
C GLU A 178 43.91 24.21 8.81
N SER A 179 45.00 23.57 8.37
CA SER A 179 46.36 24.11 8.47
C SER A 179 46.75 25.10 7.36
N ALA A 180 45.94 25.21 6.29
CA ALA A 180 46.33 25.92 5.07
C ALA A 180 46.04 27.43 5.08
N ASP A 181 44.76 27.84 5.07
CA ASP A 181 44.34 29.25 5.11
C ASP A 181 42.90 29.41 5.61
N SER A 182 42.45 30.65 5.82
CA SER A 182 41.08 30.94 6.29
C SER A 182 39.99 30.43 5.33
N ARG A 183 40.26 30.33 4.03
CA ARG A 183 39.32 29.77 3.05
C ARG A 183 39.30 28.24 3.07
N ALA A 184 40.41 27.60 3.40
CA ALA A 184 40.53 26.15 3.54
C ALA A 184 39.84 25.68 4.83
N LEU A 185 39.90 26.45 5.92
CA LEU A 185 39.08 26.23 7.11
C LEU A 185 37.57 26.27 6.78
N GLU A 186 37.13 27.21 5.95
CA GLU A 186 35.74 27.23 5.47
C GLU A 186 35.37 25.97 4.66
N ARG A 187 36.30 25.43 3.87
CA ARG A 187 36.11 24.17 3.15
C ARG A 187 36.03 22.98 4.12
N ALA A 188 36.91 22.92 5.13
CA ALA A 188 36.91 21.88 6.16
C ALA A 188 35.56 21.81 6.88
N GLN A 189 35.07 22.95 7.35
CA GLN A 189 33.77 23.06 8.02
C GLN A 189 32.60 22.64 7.12
N ASN A 190 32.63 23.02 5.83
CA ASN A 190 31.59 22.60 4.87
C ASN A 190 31.61 21.10 4.62
N GLU A 191 32.80 20.52 4.47
CA GLU A 191 32.99 19.08 4.32
C GLU A 191 32.45 18.34 5.56
N TYR A 192 32.82 18.81 6.75
CA TYR A 192 32.37 18.27 8.03
C TYR A 192 30.84 18.27 8.17
N LEU A 193 30.18 19.42 7.95
CA LEU A 193 28.71 19.50 7.98
C LEU A 193 28.05 18.63 6.91
N GLN A 194 28.67 18.52 5.73
CA GLN A 194 28.14 17.69 4.65
C GLN A 194 28.20 16.21 5.00
N VAL A 195 29.32 15.74 5.56
CA VAL A 195 29.49 14.37 6.04
C VAL A 195 28.51 14.07 7.17
N LEU A 196 28.39 14.95 8.15
CA LEU A 196 27.46 14.76 9.27
C LEU A 196 26.00 14.70 8.79
N ALA A 197 25.59 15.63 7.93
CA ALA A 197 24.25 15.64 7.36
C ALA A 197 23.97 14.38 6.53
N PHE A 198 24.99 13.88 5.82
CA PHE A 198 24.91 12.64 5.06
C PHE A 198 24.77 11.42 5.97
N GLU A 199 25.63 11.26 6.99
CA GLU A 199 25.60 10.12 7.90
C GLU A 199 24.34 10.08 8.77
N ALA A 200 23.78 11.24 9.13
CA ALA A 200 22.53 11.30 9.87
C ALA A 200 21.28 11.10 9.00
N SER A 201 21.40 11.21 7.68
CA SER A 201 20.26 11.12 6.77
C SER A 201 19.65 9.72 6.78
N GLY A 202 18.35 9.63 7.06
CA GLY A 202 17.61 8.36 6.98
C GLY A 202 17.88 7.34 8.10
N ARG A 203 18.79 7.62 9.03
CA ARG A 203 19.12 6.78 10.19
C ARG A 203 18.34 7.11 11.46
N SER A 204 17.06 7.45 11.33
CA SER A 204 16.29 7.88 12.49
C SER A 204 16.24 6.78 13.58
N ARG A 205 16.83 7.07 14.75
CA ARG A 205 16.86 6.17 15.90
C ARG A 205 15.51 6.17 16.60
N ILE A 206 15.05 5.02 17.05
CA ILE A 206 13.84 4.92 17.89
C ILE A 206 14.21 5.42 19.29
N ARG A 207 13.47 6.41 19.78
CA ARG A 207 13.61 6.95 21.14
C ARG A 207 12.67 6.23 22.09
N PHE A 208 13.17 5.18 22.74
CA PHE A 208 12.41 4.39 23.71
C PHE A 208 12.06 5.13 25.01
N ASP A 209 12.69 6.28 25.25
CA ASP A 209 12.49 7.08 26.46
C ASP A 209 11.17 7.87 26.45
N ARG A 210 10.55 8.07 25.28
CA ARG A 210 9.33 8.88 25.12
C ARG A 210 8.26 8.14 24.31
N PRO A 211 7.35 7.39 24.96
CA PRO A 211 6.16 6.89 24.28
C PRO A 211 5.29 8.08 23.83
N ALA A 212 4.71 7.98 22.64
CA ALA A 212 3.91 9.04 22.06
C ALA A 212 2.75 8.47 21.24
N PHE A 213 1.65 9.22 21.24
CA PHE A 213 0.64 9.14 20.21
C PHE A 213 1.10 9.97 19.02
N LYS A 214 1.12 9.37 17.83
CA LYS A 214 1.55 10.01 16.60
C LYS A 214 0.63 9.66 15.44
N ALA A 215 0.62 10.51 14.42
CA ALA A 215 -0.06 10.17 13.17
C ALA A 215 0.67 8.99 12.50
N PRO A 216 -0.06 7.97 12.03
CA PRO A 216 0.51 6.92 11.20
C PRO A 216 1.18 7.50 9.96
N ASP A 217 2.42 7.10 9.70
CA ASP A 217 3.10 7.41 8.45
C ASP A 217 3.39 6.11 7.71
N LEU A 218 2.97 6.06 6.44
CA LEU A 218 3.22 4.92 5.55
C LEU A 218 4.59 5.02 4.85
N GLY A 219 5.33 6.09 5.11
CA GLY A 219 6.65 6.34 4.57
C GLY A 219 6.63 6.88 3.15
N GLN A 220 7.81 6.82 2.54
CA GLN A 220 8.04 7.29 1.17
C GLN A 220 8.53 6.14 0.32
N THR A 221 8.10 6.13 -0.94
CA THR A 221 8.62 5.21 -1.95
C THR A 221 10.11 5.42 -2.14
N LEU A 222 10.78 4.45 -2.76
CA LEU A 222 12.21 4.58 -3.11
C LEU A 222 12.50 5.81 -3.99
N ARG A 223 11.47 6.31 -4.69
CA ARG A 223 11.50 7.51 -5.54
C ARG A 223 11.12 8.80 -4.79
N GLY A 224 10.95 8.75 -3.47
CA GLY A 224 10.67 9.91 -2.61
C GLY A 224 9.21 10.41 -2.62
N ARG A 225 8.28 9.70 -3.27
CA ARG A 225 6.84 10.03 -3.20
C ARG A 225 6.23 9.50 -1.91
N ASN A 226 5.34 10.28 -1.27
CA ASN A 226 4.60 9.82 -0.10
C ASN A 226 3.67 8.64 -0.46
N VAL A 227 3.73 7.56 0.33
CA VAL A 227 2.95 6.33 0.07
C VAL A 227 1.45 6.55 0.33
N GLY A 228 1.08 7.30 1.37
CA GLY A 228 -0.32 7.58 1.69
C GLY A 228 -1.04 8.36 0.59
N GLU A 229 -0.41 9.40 0.07
CA GLU A 229 -0.92 10.18 -1.07
C GLU A 229 -1.09 9.29 -2.32
N LEU A 230 -0.08 8.47 -2.60
CA LEU A 230 -0.11 7.57 -3.74
C LEU A 230 -1.23 6.53 -3.64
N LEU A 231 -1.50 6.01 -2.45
CA LEU A 231 -2.62 5.09 -2.23
C LEU A 231 -3.96 5.81 -2.40
N LEU A 232 -4.12 7.00 -1.83
CA LEU A 232 -5.35 7.81 -1.97
C LEU A 232 -5.67 8.17 -3.42
N GLU A 233 -4.64 8.39 -4.25
CA GLU A 233 -4.78 8.61 -5.70
C GLU A 233 -5.39 7.38 -6.42
N ARG A 234 -5.11 6.17 -5.94
CA ARG A 234 -5.47 4.91 -6.61
C ARG A 234 -6.70 4.21 -6.03
N VAL A 235 -7.03 4.46 -4.75
CA VAL A 235 -8.20 3.90 -4.07
C VAL A 235 -9.50 4.07 -4.88
N PRO A 236 -9.87 5.28 -5.36
CA PRO A 236 -11.14 5.48 -6.04
C PRO A 236 -11.29 4.63 -7.31
N VAL A 237 -10.19 4.37 -8.00
CA VAL A 237 -10.17 3.60 -9.26
C VAL A 237 -10.49 2.13 -9.01
N THR A 238 -9.81 1.51 -8.04
CA THR A 238 -10.04 0.11 -7.68
C THR A 238 -11.43 -0.07 -7.07
N LEU A 239 -11.89 0.90 -6.27
CA LEU A 239 -13.25 0.93 -5.75
C LEU A 239 -14.29 1.00 -6.86
N LEU A 240 -14.10 1.86 -7.87
CA LEU A 240 -15.01 1.99 -9.01
C LEU A 240 -15.18 0.65 -9.74
N LEU A 241 -14.09 -0.04 -10.07
CA LEU A 241 -14.13 -1.33 -10.75
C LEU A 241 -14.92 -2.37 -9.95
N ASN A 242 -14.63 -2.49 -8.66
CA ASN A 242 -15.29 -3.47 -7.82
C ASN A 242 -16.74 -3.11 -7.50
N LEU A 243 -17.06 -1.83 -7.31
CA LEU A 243 -18.42 -1.37 -7.03
C LEU A 243 -19.36 -1.61 -8.21
N LEU A 244 -18.82 -1.71 -9.43
CA LEU A 244 -19.58 -2.12 -10.62
C LEU A 244 -19.62 -3.64 -10.78
N ALA A 245 -18.48 -4.32 -10.61
CA ALA A 245 -18.38 -5.75 -10.83
C ALA A 245 -19.13 -6.59 -9.79
N ILE A 246 -19.01 -6.26 -8.50
CA ILE A 246 -19.57 -7.07 -7.40
C ILE A 246 -21.09 -7.13 -7.48
N PRO A 247 -21.85 -6.01 -7.57
CA PRO A 247 -23.30 -6.10 -7.71
C PRO A 247 -23.73 -6.91 -8.93
N LEU A 248 -23.03 -6.74 -10.06
CA LEU A 248 -23.31 -7.51 -11.28
C LEU A 248 -23.10 -9.01 -11.05
N ILE A 249 -22.01 -9.39 -10.37
CA ILE A 249 -21.72 -10.77 -9.98
C ILE A 249 -22.87 -11.35 -9.15
N TYR A 250 -23.27 -10.68 -8.08
CA TYR A 250 -24.29 -11.18 -7.16
C TYR A 250 -25.66 -11.23 -7.82
N VAL A 251 -26.04 -10.22 -8.61
CA VAL A 251 -27.32 -10.21 -9.34
C VAL A 251 -27.40 -11.38 -10.30
N ILE A 252 -26.39 -11.58 -11.15
CA ILE A 252 -26.38 -12.69 -12.12
C ILE A 252 -26.33 -14.03 -11.39
N ALA A 253 -25.47 -14.17 -10.38
CA ALA A 253 -25.28 -15.43 -9.68
C ALA A 253 -26.52 -15.86 -8.88
N ILE A 254 -27.14 -14.94 -8.14
CA ILE A 254 -28.33 -15.24 -7.32
C ILE A 254 -29.49 -15.60 -8.25
N THR A 255 -29.75 -14.80 -9.28
CA THR A 255 -30.89 -15.04 -10.19
C THR A 255 -30.73 -16.33 -10.98
N SER A 256 -29.56 -16.56 -11.60
CA SER A 256 -29.29 -17.78 -12.37
C SER A 256 -29.25 -19.02 -11.47
N GLY A 257 -28.66 -18.93 -10.28
CA GLY A 257 -28.54 -20.05 -9.34
C GLY A 257 -29.90 -20.51 -8.81
N ILE A 258 -30.77 -19.56 -8.40
CA ILE A 258 -32.15 -19.86 -7.98
C ILE A 258 -32.93 -20.47 -9.14
N TYR A 259 -32.83 -19.87 -10.33
CA TYR A 259 -33.59 -20.32 -11.49
C TYR A 259 -33.18 -21.73 -11.93
N ALA A 260 -31.87 -22.04 -11.94
CA ALA A 260 -31.34 -23.37 -12.21
C ALA A 260 -31.78 -24.40 -11.15
N ALA A 261 -31.78 -24.02 -9.86
CA ALA A 261 -32.23 -24.91 -8.79
C ALA A 261 -33.72 -25.23 -8.87
N ARG A 262 -34.56 -24.24 -9.22
CA ARG A 262 -36.00 -24.44 -9.42
C ARG A 262 -36.30 -25.38 -10.59
N HIS A 263 -35.51 -25.32 -11.65
CA HIS A 263 -35.66 -26.13 -12.87
C HIS A 263 -34.59 -27.22 -12.95
N LYS A 264 -34.30 -27.87 -11.83
CA LYS A 264 -33.27 -28.92 -11.73
C LYS A 264 -33.46 -29.97 -12.83
N GLY A 265 -32.40 -30.25 -13.58
CA GLY A 265 -32.39 -31.21 -14.68
C GLY A 265 -32.99 -30.69 -16.00
N GLY A 266 -33.49 -29.46 -16.04
CA GLY A 266 -33.97 -28.82 -17.26
C GLY A 266 -32.85 -28.29 -18.16
N ALA A 267 -33.20 -27.84 -19.37
CA ALA A 267 -32.25 -27.32 -20.35
C ALA A 267 -31.46 -26.10 -19.83
N PHE A 268 -32.09 -25.20 -19.08
CA PHE A 268 -31.38 -24.08 -18.48
C PHE A 268 -30.37 -24.54 -17.41
N ASP A 269 -30.74 -25.48 -16.56
CA ASP A 269 -29.85 -25.99 -15.50
C ASP A 269 -28.59 -26.62 -16.12
N LEU A 270 -28.78 -27.52 -17.10
CA LEU A 270 -27.68 -28.17 -17.82
C LEU A 270 -26.85 -27.16 -18.63
N GLY A 271 -27.50 -26.27 -19.38
CA GLY A 271 -26.86 -25.29 -20.25
C GLY A 271 -26.08 -24.23 -19.48
N SER A 272 -26.70 -23.61 -18.47
CA SER A 272 -26.03 -22.63 -17.60
C SER A 272 -24.93 -23.29 -16.75
N GLY A 273 -25.15 -24.51 -16.25
CA GLY A 273 -24.14 -25.27 -15.53
C GLY A 273 -22.89 -25.56 -16.37
N ALA A 274 -23.07 -25.99 -17.61
CA ALA A 274 -21.99 -26.21 -18.57
C ALA A 274 -21.30 -24.89 -18.95
N ALA A 275 -22.07 -23.82 -19.22
CA ALA A 275 -21.53 -22.51 -19.54
C ALA A 275 -20.69 -21.93 -18.38
N PHE A 276 -21.19 -21.98 -17.15
CA PHE A 276 -20.44 -21.51 -15.97
C PHE A 276 -19.23 -22.40 -15.66
N LEU A 277 -19.29 -23.70 -15.94
CA LEU A 277 -18.10 -24.56 -15.86
C LEU A 277 -17.05 -24.14 -16.89
N GLY A 278 -17.45 -23.94 -18.15
CA GLY A 278 -16.56 -23.47 -19.20
C GLY A 278 -15.94 -22.11 -18.87
N LEU A 279 -16.75 -21.15 -18.41
CA LEU A 279 -16.28 -19.84 -17.96
C LEU A 279 -15.29 -19.94 -16.79
N TRP A 280 -15.58 -20.78 -15.80
CA TRP A 280 -14.66 -20.98 -14.67
C TRP A 280 -13.33 -21.63 -15.06
N SER A 281 -13.34 -22.46 -16.10
CA SER A 281 -12.12 -23.05 -16.67
C SER A 281 -11.23 -22.04 -17.41
N VAL A 282 -11.74 -20.85 -17.73
CA VAL A 282 -10.97 -19.82 -18.44
C VAL A 282 -10.22 -18.92 -17.43
N PRO A 283 -8.88 -18.92 -17.42
CA PRO A 283 -8.12 -18.03 -16.55
C PRO A 283 -8.41 -16.56 -16.86
N GLN A 284 -8.59 -15.74 -15.80
CA GLN A 284 -8.94 -14.33 -15.93
C GLN A 284 -7.92 -13.52 -16.75
N ILE A 285 -6.63 -13.87 -16.64
CA ILE A 285 -5.58 -13.25 -17.45
C ILE A 285 -5.83 -13.49 -18.94
N TRP A 286 -6.13 -14.74 -19.30
CA TRP A 286 -6.36 -15.12 -20.69
C TRP A 286 -7.64 -14.49 -21.23
N ALA A 287 -8.74 -14.51 -20.46
CA ALA A 287 -9.98 -13.83 -20.84
C ALA A 287 -9.76 -12.34 -21.09
N GLY A 288 -9.04 -11.64 -20.20
CA GLY A 288 -8.74 -10.22 -20.39
C GLY A 288 -7.96 -9.94 -21.68
N VAL A 289 -6.93 -10.74 -21.95
CA VAL A 289 -6.13 -10.64 -23.20
C VAL A 289 -7.01 -10.89 -24.43
N LEU A 290 -7.86 -11.91 -24.42
CA LEU A 290 -8.77 -12.17 -25.55
C LEU A 290 -9.81 -11.05 -25.72
N LEU A 291 -10.34 -10.52 -24.63
CA LEU A 291 -11.29 -9.42 -24.68
C LEU A 291 -10.68 -8.20 -25.37
N ILE A 292 -9.45 -7.81 -25.00
CA ILE A 292 -8.72 -6.75 -25.69
C ILE A 292 -8.45 -7.13 -27.14
N THR A 293 -7.96 -8.33 -27.39
CA THR A 293 -7.55 -8.79 -28.73
C THR A 293 -8.70 -8.74 -29.72
N TYR A 294 -9.89 -9.21 -29.37
CA TYR A 294 -11.02 -9.26 -30.29
C TYR A 294 -11.88 -8.00 -30.26
N PHE A 295 -12.13 -7.43 -29.07
CA PHE A 295 -13.10 -6.35 -28.93
C PHE A 295 -12.49 -4.95 -28.94
N ALA A 296 -11.19 -4.81 -28.72
CA ALA A 296 -10.53 -3.50 -28.73
C ALA A 296 -9.57 -3.27 -29.90
N ASN A 297 -8.98 -4.35 -30.44
CA ASN A 297 -8.07 -4.24 -31.57
C ASN A 297 -8.79 -3.79 -32.85
N GLN A 298 -8.13 -2.92 -33.63
CA GLN A 298 -8.62 -2.41 -34.91
C GLN A 298 -8.76 -3.48 -35.99
N GLN A 299 -7.99 -4.58 -35.90
CA GLN A 299 -8.04 -5.68 -36.86
C GLN A 299 -9.32 -6.53 -36.75
N TYR A 300 -10.06 -6.42 -35.64
CA TYR A 300 -11.25 -7.21 -35.36
C TYR A 300 -12.48 -6.30 -35.20
N PHE A 301 -13.13 -6.30 -34.03
CA PHE A 301 -14.40 -5.60 -33.85
C PHE A 301 -14.25 -4.12 -33.51
N ARG A 302 -13.19 -3.75 -32.78
CA ARG A 302 -12.95 -2.37 -32.30
C ARG A 302 -14.19 -1.73 -31.64
N TRP A 303 -14.95 -2.52 -30.89
CA TRP A 303 -16.13 -2.03 -30.20
C TRP A 303 -15.76 -1.21 -28.97
N PHE A 304 -14.74 -1.64 -28.23
CA PHE A 304 -14.36 -1.06 -26.95
C PHE A 304 -12.91 -0.54 -26.99
N PRO A 305 -12.51 0.33 -26.05
CA PRO A 305 -11.13 0.78 -25.94
C PRO A 305 -10.26 -0.30 -25.27
N ALA A 306 -8.96 -0.25 -25.56
CA ALA A 306 -8.02 -1.27 -25.09
C ALA A 306 -7.46 -0.99 -23.68
N ALA A 307 -7.42 0.28 -23.27
CA ALA A 307 -6.71 0.69 -22.07
C ALA A 307 -7.28 1.97 -21.44
N GLY A 308 -7.06 2.13 -20.13
CA GLY A 308 -7.39 3.34 -19.39
C GLY A 308 -8.86 3.43 -18.93
N LEU A 309 -9.19 4.51 -18.23
CA LEU A 309 -10.55 4.79 -17.72
C LEU A 309 -11.36 5.73 -18.61
N HIS A 310 -10.70 6.42 -19.53
CA HIS A 310 -11.27 7.37 -20.48
C HIS A 310 -10.20 7.71 -21.52
N ASP A 311 -10.62 8.33 -22.62
CA ASP A 311 -9.71 8.78 -23.67
C ASP A 311 -8.76 9.90 -23.17
N LEU A 312 -7.65 10.12 -23.87
CA LEU A 312 -6.66 11.16 -23.53
C LEU A 312 -7.22 12.57 -23.64
N GLN A 313 -8.22 12.77 -24.51
CA GLN A 313 -8.91 14.04 -24.70
C GLN A 313 -10.13 14.20 -23.77
N ALA A 314 -10.36 13.26 -22.85
CA ALA A 314 -11.55 13.29 -22.00
C ALA A 314 -11.63 14.53 -21.09
N ALA A 315 -10.49 15.14 -20.75
CA ALA A 315 -10.43 16.35 -19.94
C ALA A 315 -11.08 17.59 -20.60
N SER A 316 -11.16 17.61 -21.94
CA SER A 316 -11.82 18.69 -22.68
C SER A 316 -13.26 18.36 -23.09
N MET A 317 -13.78 17.18 -22.73
CA MET A 317 -15.14 16.77 -23.08
C MET A 317 -16.16 17.33 -22.07
N ALA A 318 -17.37 17.61 -22.55
CA ALA A 318 -18.51 17.87 -21.67
C ALA A 318 -18.82 16.60 -20.84
N PHE A 319 -19.36 16.78 -19.63
CA PHE A 319 -19.67 15.64 -18.74
C PHE A 319 -20.71 14.69 -19.34
N PHE A 320 -21.81 15.24 -19.86
CA PHE A 320 -22.87 14.48 -20.52
C PHE A 320 -22.66 14.41 -22.05
N PRO A 321 -23.24 13.39 -22.71
CA PRO A 321 -23.29 13.37 -24.17
C PRO A 321 -23.96 14.63 -24.70
N SER A 322 -23.36 15.21 -25.73
CA SER A 322 -23.87 16.44 -26.33
C SER A 322 -23.76 16.39 -27.85
N TRP A 323 -24.60 17.17 -28.51
CA TRP A 323 -24.59 17.34 -29.95
C TRP A 323 -23.86 18.64 -30.27
N GLY A 324 -22.68 18.53 -30.86
CA GLY A 324 -21.87 19.66 -31.30
C GLY A 324 -21.87 19.80 -32.83
N GLU A 325 -21.15 20.80 -33.34
CA GLU A 325 -21.02 21.04 -34.79
C GLU A 325 -20.39 19.86 -35.54
N ALA A 326 -19.51 19.10 -34.87
CA ALA A 326 -18.86 17.91 -35.41
C ALA A 326 -19.68 16.60 -35.25
N GLY A 327 -20.94 16.70 -34.81
CA GLY A 327 -21.83 15.56 -34.58
C GLY A 327 -21.97 15.14 -33.11
N PHE A 328 -22.36 13.88 -32.89
CA PHE A 328 -22.57 13.33 -31.55
C PHE A 328 -21.25 13.15 -30.80
N GLN A 329 -21.10 13.88 -29.70
CA GLN A 329 -19.98 13.71 -28.77
C GLN A 329 -20.45 12.88 -27.58
N ARG A 330 -19.73 11.79 -27.30
CA ARG A 330 -20.08 10.85 -26.22
C ARG A 330 -20.09 11.52 -24.85
N GLY A 331 -19.25 12.54 -24.65
CA GLY A 331 -19.04 13.15 -23.33
C GLY A 331 -18.23 12.23 -22.40
N TRP A 332 -17.72 12.82 -21.33
CA TRP A 332 -16.83 12.14 -20.38
C TRP A 332 -17.49 10.91 -19.75
N LEU A 333 -18.74 11.02 -19.30
CA LEU A 333 -19.42 9.93 -18.58
C LEU A 333 -19.61 8.68 -19.45
N LEU A 334 -20.11 8.85 -20.67
CA LEU A 334 -20.36 7.71 -21.57
C LEU A 334 -19.04 7.12 -22.06
N ASP A 335 -18.03 7.96 -22.31
CA ASP A 335 -16.68 7.48 -22.64
C ASP A 335 -16.10 6.64 -21.51
N SER A 336 -16.18 7.10 -20.26
CA SER A 336 -15.71 6.34 -19.10
C SER A 336 -16.46 5.03 -18.91
N LEU A 337 -17.79 5.02 -19.03
CA LEU A 337 -18.58 3.79 -18.97
C LEU A 337 -18.18 2.80 -20.07
N TRP A 338 -17.88 3.31 -21.27
CA TRP A 338 -17.43 2.49 -22.40
C TRP A 338 -16.06 1.84 -22.15
N HIS A 339 -15.14 2.56 -21.48
CA HIS A 339 -13.85 2.04 -21.05
C HIS A 339 -13.97 0.97 -19.95
N LEU A 340 -15.01 1.03 -19.12
CA LEU A 340 -15.22 0.10 -18.02
C LEU A 340 -15.88 -1.21 -18.43
N VAL A 341 -16.48 -1.32 -19.62
CA VAL A 341 -17.23 -2.52 -20.04
C VAL A 341 -16.36 -3.78 -20.02
N LEU A 342 -15.21 -3.77 -20.71
CA LEU A 342 -14.34 -4.95 -20.79
C LEU A 342 -13.70 -5.30 -19.43
N PRO A 343 -13.13 -4.35 -18.67
CA PRO A 343 -12.63 -4.62 -17.32
C PRO A 343 -13.70 -5.23 -16.39
N VAL A 344 -14.89 -4.62 -16.34
CA VAL A 344 -15.97 -5.07 -15.46
C VAL A 344 -16.52 -6.42 -15.92
N ALA A 345 -16.67 -6.67 -17.22
CA ALA A 345 -17.05 -7.97 -17.75
C ALA A 345 -16.02 -9.06 -17.42
N CYS A 346 -14.73 -8.74 -17.54
CA CYS A 346 -13.62 -9.61 -17.19
C CYS A 346 -13.63 -10.00 -15.70
N MET A 347 -13.94 -9.05 -14.80
CA MET A 347 -14.10 -9.36 -13.38
C MET A 347 -15.39 -10.15 -13.11
N ALA A 348 -16.50 -9.76 -13.76
CA ALA A 348 -17.82 -10.29 -13.46
C ALA A 348 -17.96 -11.76 -13.84
N TYR A 349 -17.44 -12.18 -15.00
CA TYR A 349 -17.62 -13.55 -15.47
C TYR A 349 -17.03 -14.60 -14.53
N GLY A 350 -15.83 -14.35 -13.99
CA GLY A 350 -15.19 -15.26 -13.05
C GLY A 350 -15.98 -15.34 -11.74
N GLY A 351 -16.42 -14.19 -11.24
CA GLY A 351 -17.19 -14.11 -10.00
C GLY A 351 -18.56 -14.80 -10.07
N PHE A 352 -19.37 -14.52 -11.10
CA PHE A 352 -20.72 -15.11 -11.17
C PHE A 352 -20.69 -16.59 -11.52
N ALA A 353 -19.68 -17.09 -12.25
CA ALA A 353 -19.58 -18.50 -12.61
C ALA A 353 -19.43 -19.40 -11.36
N VAL A 354 -18.64 -18.96 -10.38
CA VAL A 354 -18.48 -19.65 -9.10
C VAL A 354 -19.70 -19.43 -8.21
N MET A 355 -20.09 -18.17 -8.01
CA MET A 355 -21.17 -17.82 -7.08
C MET A 355 -22.52 -18.43 -7.50
N SER A 356 -22.82 -18.52 -8.80
CA SER A 356 -24.06 -19.14 -9.29
C SER A 356 -24.15 -20.62 -8.93
N LYS A 357 -23.03 -21.36 -9.00
CA LYS A 357 -22.97 -22.76 -8.61
C LYS A 357 -23.16 -22.95 -7.12
N VAL A 358 -22.53 -22.10 -6.30
CA VAL A 358 -22.71 -22.11 -4.85
C VAL A 358 -24.17 -21.85 -4.50
N MET A 359 -24.76 -20.80 -5.08
CA MET A 359 -26.17 -20.45 -4.90
C MET A 359 -27.10 -21.61 -5.29
N ARG A 360 -26.87 -22.20 -6.46
CA ARG A 360 -27.64 -23.34 -6.96
C ARG A 360 -27.53 -24.54 -6.02
N GLY A 361 -26.33 -24.89 -5.59
CA GLY A 361 -26.08 -26.00 -4.66
C GLY A 361 -26.83 -25.80 -3.34
N ALA A 362 -26.67 -24.61 -2.74
CA ALA A 362 -27.32 -24.25 -1.48
C ALA A 362 -28.85 -24.29 -1.60
N MET A 363 -29.41 -23.82 -2.72
CA MET A 363 -30.84 -23.90 -2.99
C MET A 363 -31.34 -25.33 -3.10
N LEU A 364 -30.63 -26.20 -3.82
CA LEU A 364 -31.04 -27.60 -3.99
C LEU A 364 -31.06 -28.35 -2.66
N GLU A 365 -30.04 -28.15 -1.83
CA GLU A 365 -29.95 -28.74 -0.49
C GLU A 365 -31.15 -28.30 0.36
N ASN A 366 -31.40 -26.99 0.45
CA ASN A 366 -32.49 -26.45 1.24
C ASN A 366 -33.89 -26.80 0.69
N LEU A 367 -34.06 -26.89 -0.64
CA LEU A 367 -35.32 -27.34 -1.25
C LEU A 367 -35.62 -28.83 -1.01
N SER A 368 -34.59 -29.62 -0.70
CA SER A 368 -34.71 -31.04 -0.36
C SER A 368 -34.85 -31.32 1.15
N ALA A 369 -34.75 -30.28 1.99
CA ALA A 369 -34.79 -30.41 3.44
C ALA A 369 -36.19 -30.70 4.00
N ASP A 370 -36.24 -31.33 5.18
CA ASP A 370 -37.49 -31.75 5.82
C ASP A 370 -38.47 -30.60 6.09
N PHE A 371 -37.97 -29.42 6.47
CA PHE A 371 -38.82 -28.25 6.71
C PHE A 371 -39.57 -27.81 5.44
N VAL A 372 -38.99 -27.99 4.26
CA VAL A 372 -39.65 -27.75 2.97
C VAL A 372 -40.69 -28.81 2.69
N ARG A 373 -40.40 -30.09 2.96
CA ARG A 373 -41.39 -31.18 2.83
C ARG A 373 -42.60 -30.94 3.73
N THR A 374 -42.39 -30.49 4.96
CA THR A 374 -43.47 -30.11 5.88
C THR A 374 -44.26 -28.89 5.38
N ALA A 375 -43.59 -27.87 4.84
CA ALA A 375 -44.27 -26.71 4.28
C ALA A 375 -45.15 -27.08 3.07
N ARG A 376 -44.67 -27.96 2.18
CA ARG A 376 -45.46 -28.52 1.07
C ARG A 376 -46.67 -29.30 1.59
N ALA A 377 -46.50 -30.15 2.60
CA ALA A 377 -47.60 -30.90 3.20
C ALA A 377 -48.67 -30.00 3.83
N LYS A 378 -48.29 -28.80 4.30
CA LYS A 378 -49.21 -27.77 4.79
C LYS A 378 -49.89 -26.94 3.69
N GLY A 379 -49.62 -27.22 2.42
CA GLY A 379 -50.22 -26.51 1.28
C GLY A 379 -49.64 -25.11 1.03
N VAL A 380 -48.44 -24.80 1.54
CA VAL A 380 -47.79 -23.51 1.30
C VAL A 380 -47.41 -23.39 -0.19
N ALA A 381 -47.69 -22.24 -0.80
CA ALA A 381 -47.38 -21.99 -2.21
C ALA A 381 -45.86 -22.10 -2.50
N GLU A 382 -45.50 -22.70 -3.64
CA GLU A 382 -44.09 -22.93 -4.03
C GLU A 382 -43.26 -21.64 -4.10
N GLY A 383 -43.86 -20.51 -4.50
CA GLY A 383 -43.16 -19.22 -4.49
C GLY A 383 -42.77 -18.76 -3.07
N VAL A 384 -43.62 -19.04 -2.08
CA VAL A 384 -43.33 -18.75 -0.67
C VAL A 384 -42.28 -19.71 -0.12
N ILE A 385 -42.37 -20.99 -0.48
CA ILE A 385 -41.34 -21.99 -0.15
C ILE A 385 -39.98 -21.56 -0.70
N LEU A 386 -39.91 -21.16 -1.97
CA LEU A 386 -38.68 -20.75 -2.63
C LEU A 386 -38.04 -19.54 -1.94
N TRP A 387 -38.76 -18.43 -1.80
CA TRP A 387 -38.17 -17.17 -1.34
C TRP A 387 -38.09 -17.03 0.18
N ARG A 388 -39.09 -17.53 0.92
CA ARG A 388 -39.18 -17.31 2.37
C ARG A 388 -38.55 -18.44 3.18
N HIS A 389 -38.57 -19.68 2.67
CA HIS A 389 -38.07 -20.85 3.38
C HIS A 389 -36.72 -21.32 2.85
N ALA A 390 -36.59 -21.60 1.55
CA ALA A 390 -35.35 -22.12 0.98
C ALA A 390 -34.28 -21.02 0.84
N PHE A 391 -34.57 -19.94 0.09
CA PHE A 391 -33.62 -18.87 -0.21
C PHE A 391 -32.99 -18.27 1.05
N ARG A 392 -33.80 -17.96 2.07
CA ARG A 392 -33.30 -17.36 3.32
C ARG A 392 -32.23 -18.22 4.00
N ASN A 393 -32.37 -19.55 3.94
CA ASN A 393 -31.38 -20.49 4.49
C ASN A 393 -30.23 -20.74 3.51
N SER A 394 -30.46 -20.58 2.21
CA SER A 394 -29.44 -20.72 1.16
C SER A 394 -28.51 -19.51 1.01
N VAL A 395 -28.78 -18.39 1.69
CA VAL A 395 -27.90 -17.20 1.67
C VAL A 395 -26.65 -17.37 2.54
N LEU A 396 -26.61 -18.33 3.47
CA LEU A 396 -25.49 -18.52 4.39
C LEU A 396 -24.14 -18.73 3.65
N PRO A 397 -24.02 -19.60 2.63
CA PRO A 397 -22.79 -19.72 1.85
C PRO A 397 -22.38 -18.44 1.12
N LEU A 398 -23.35 -17.61 0.70
CA LEU A 398 -23.07 -16.32 0.06
C LEU A 398 -22.52 -15.32 1.09
N ILE A 399 -23.04 -15.33 2.32
CA ILE A 399 -22.49 -14.55 3.43
C ILE A 399 -21.03 -14.95 3.69
N THR A 400 -20.69 -16.24 3.58
CA THR A 400 -19.27 -16.66 3.67
C THR A 400 -18.40 -15.90 2.69
N MET A 401 -18.86 -15.79 1.45
CA MET A 401 -18.10 -15.15 0.36
C MET A 401 -18.03 -13.63 0.50
N VAL A 402 -18.87 -13.01 1.33
CA VAL A 402 -18.73 -11.59 1.69
C VAL A 402 -17.40 -11.32 2.40
N SER A 403 -16.79 -12.29 3.10
CA SER A 403 -15.45 -12.06 3.70
C SER A 403 -14.36 -11.80 2.66
N GLY A 404 -14.54 -12.23 1.40
CA GLY A 404 -13.62 -11.90 0.32
C GLY A 404 -13.85 -10.51 -0.31
N VAL A 405 -15.00 -9.88 -0.06
CA VAL A 405 -15.41 -8.65 -0.76
C VAL A 405 -14.55 -7.45 -0.38
N LEU A 406 -14.41 -7.13 0.91
CA LEU A 406 -13.62 -5.94 1.32
C LEU A 406 -12.14 -6.01 0.92
N PRO A 407 -11.44 -7.16 1.04
CA PRO A 407 -10.11 -7.31 0.47
C PRO A 407 -10.07 -7.12 -1.04
N ALA A 408 -11.08 -7.64 -1.75
CA ALA A 408 -11.16 -7.50 -3.20
C ALA A 408 -11.33 -6.03 -3.63
N LEU A 409 -12.02 -5.21 -2.82
CA LEU A 409 -12.13 -3.76 -3.04
C LEU A 409 -10.79 -3.02 -3.06
N PHE A 410 -9.73 -3.60 -2.49
CA PHE A 410 -8.42 -2.95 -2.35
C PHE A 410 -7.32 -3.66 -3.12
N VAL A 411 -7.29 -4.99 -3.08
CA VAL A 411 -6.25 -5.83 -3.71
C VAL A 411 -6.76 -6.52 -4.99
N GLY A 412 -8.08 -6.71 -5.10
CA GLY A 412 -8.69 -7.73 -5.95
C GLY A 412 -8.78 -7.46 -7.46
N ALA A 413 -8.47 -6.25 -7.93
CA ALA A 413 -8.54 -5.94 -9.35
C ALA A 413 -7.17 -5.96 -10.06
N PHE A 414 -6.06 -6.33 -9.39
CA PHE A 414 -4.72 -6.19 -9.97
C PHE A 414 -4.54 -6.84 -11.35
N VAL A 415 -5.13 -8.02 -11.56
CA VAL A 415 -5.08 -8.74 -12.85
C VAL A 415 -5.71 -7.88 -13.94
N VAL A 416 -6.92 -7.38 -13.70
CA VAL A 416 -7.68 -6.56 -14.65
C VAL A 416 -7.01 -5.21 -14.83
N GLU A 417 -6.57 -4.57 -13.75
CA GLU A 417 -5.86 -3.30 -13.79
C GLU A 417 -4.57 -3.37 -14.61
N THR A 418 -3.83 -4.48 -14.50
CA THR A 418 -2.61 -4.69 -15.29
C THR A 418 -2.93 -4.88 -16.77
N ILE A 419 -3.90 -5.75 -17.09
CA ILE A 419 -4.25 -6.09 -18.48
C ILE A 419 -4.84 -4.90 -19.22
N PHE A 420 -5.76 -4.17 -18.60
CA PHE A 420 -6.42 -2.99 -19.18
C PHE A 420 -5.65 -1.69 -18.90
N SER A 421 -4.42 -1.77 -18.36
CA SER A 421 -3.57 -0.61 -18.04
C SER A 421 -4.27 0.47 -17.21
N ILE A 422 -5.13 0.05 -16.28
CA ILE A 422 -5.85 0.93 -15.36
C ILE A 422 -4.97 1.19 -14.14
N ASN A 423 -4.78 2.45 -13.79
CA ASN A 423 -3.94 2.85 -12.65
C ASN A 423 -4.73 2.73 -11.34
N GLY A 424 -4.90 1.50 -10.84
CA GLY A 424 -5.47 1.21 -9.54
C GLY A 424 -4.45 0.74 -8.50
N LEU A 425 -4.95 0.37 -7.32
CA LEU A 425 -4.19 -0.12 -6.17
C LEU A 425 -3.58 -1.49 -6.40
N GLY A 426 -4.31 -2.37 -7.09
CA GLY A 426 -3.84 -3.72 -7.37
C GLY A 426 -2.59 -3.69 -8.25
N LYS A 427 -2.64 -2.95 -9.36
CA LYS A 427 -1.49 -2.70 -10.23
C LYS A 427 -0.34 -2.04 -9.47
N LEU A 428 -0.63 -1.04 -8.64
CA LEU A 428 0.36 -0.36 -7.81
C LEU A 428 1.09 -1.33 -6.86
N GLY A 429 0.36 -2.23 -6.19
CA GLY A 429 0.93 -3.23 -5.29
C GLY A 429 1.82 -4.24 -6.02
N VAL A 430 1.42 -4.67 -7.22
CA VAL A 430 2.23 -5.58 -8.07
C VAL A 430 3.51 -4.89 -8.53
N GLU A 431 3.40 -3.65 -9.02
CA GLU A 431 4.56 -2.84 -9.41
C GLU A 431 5.52 -2.63 -8.23
N ALA A 432 4.98 -2.34 -7.04
CA ALA A 432 5.76 -2.21 -5.81
C ALA A 432 6.52 -3.49 -5.46
N ALA A 433 5.87 -4.65 -5.60
CA ALA A 433 6.49 -5.95 -5.35
C ALA A 433 7.64 -6.22 -6.33
N PHE A 434 7.45 -5.93 -7.63
CA PHE A 434 8.51 -6.08 -8.63
C PHE A 434 9.66 -5.09 -8.47
N GLN A 435 9.35 -3.83 -8.10
CA GLN A 435 10.36 -2.79 -7.84
C GLN A 435 11.04 -2.96 -6.48
N LYS A 436 10.53 -3.87 -5.65
CA LYS A 436 10.94 -4.11 -4.27
C LYS A 436 10.91 -2.86 -3.40
N ASP A 437 9.85 -2.08 -3.57
CA ASP A 437 9.54 -0.95 -2.72
C ASP A 437 8.97 -1.44 -1.39
N ARG A 438 9.80 -1.42 -0.34
CA ARG A 438 9.43 -1.92 0.99
C ARG A 438 8.20 -1.21 1.54
N GLU A 439 8.23 0.12 1.54
CA GLU A 439 7.19 0.94 2.19
C GLU A 439 5.83 0.69 1.52
N LEU A 440 5.81 0.67 0.19
CA LEU A 440 4.57 0.49 -0.56
C LEU A 440 4.02 -0.94 -0.47
N VAL A 441 4.87 -1.98 -0.52
CA VAL A 441 4.43 -3.38 -0.32
C VAL A 441 3.91 -3.59 1.09
N MET A 442 4.60 -3.07 2.10
CA MET A 442 4.18 -3.22 3.49
C MET A 442 2.90 -2.43 3.80
N ALA A 443 2.75 -1.22 3.25
CA ALA A 443 1.54 -0.41 3.38
C ALA A 443 0.31 -1.08 2.72
N THR A 444 0.46 -1.58 1.48
CA THR A 444 -0.63 -2.29 0.79
C THR A 444 -0.99 -3.60 1.51
N THR A 445 0.00 -4.31 2.06
CA THR A 445 -0.22 -5.51 2.88
C THR A 445 -0.95 -5.18 4.18
N LEU A 446 -0.56 -4.10 4.87
CA LEU A 446 -1.22 -3.65 6.09
C LEU A 446 -2.70 -3.33 5.85
N ILE A 447 -2.99 -2.54 4.83
CA ILE A 447 -4.36 -2.13 4.52
C ILE A 447 -5.17 -3.33 4.04
N GLY A 448 -4.62 -4.16 3.15
CA GLY A 448 -5.26 -5.40 2.70
C GLY A 448 -5.55 -6.36 3.86
N GLY A 449 -4.60 -6.50 4.79
CA GLY A 449 -4.76 -7.29 6.01
C GLY A 449 -5.85 -6.73 6.92
N LEU A 450 -5.83 -5.43 7.22
CA LEU A 450 -6.88 -4.76 8.01
C LEU A 450 -8.26 -4.93 7.38
N LEU A 451 -8.37 -4.76 6.06
CA LEU A 451 -9.62 -4.97 5.33
C LEU A 451 -10.07 -6.43 5.37
N GLY A 452 -9.15 -7.39 5.23
CA GLY A 452 -9.47 -8.82 5.36
C GLY A 452 -10.00 -9.19 6.73
N LEU A 453 -9.30 -8.73 7.76
CA LEU A 453 -9.72 -8.94 9.15
C LEU A 453 -11.05 -8.25 9.47
N THR A 454 -11.28 -7.07 8.91
CA THR A 454 -12.58 -6.36 9.01
C THR A 454 -13.67 -7.13 8.27
N SER A 455 -13.39 -7.64 7.08
CA SER A 455 -14.31 -8.45 6.27
C SER A 455 -14.72 -9.73 6.97
N GLU A 456 -13.78 -10.33 7.68
CA GLU A 456 -14.01 -11.51 8.51
C GLU A 456 -14.96 -11.19 9.68
N LEU A 457 -14.81 -10.04 10.33
CA LEU A 457 -15.75 -9.58 11.36
C LEU A 457 -17.14 -9.28 10.77
N VAL A 458 -17.19 -8.62 9.60
CA VAL A 458 -18.45 -8.32 8.89
C VAL A 458 -19.18 -9.61 8.55
N ARG A 459 -18.48 -10.65 8.07
CA ARG A 459 -19.04 -11.97 7.81
C ARG A 459 -19.73 -12.57 9.04
N ASP A 460 -19.08 -12.54 10.20
CA ASP A 460 -19.69 -13.10 11.42
C ASP A 460 -20.94 -12.32 11.84
N ILE A 461 -20.90 -11.00 11.74
CA ILE A 461 -22.05 -10.15 12.05
C ILE A 461 -23.21 -10.51 11.10
N CYS A 462 -22.93 -10.64 9.80
CA CYS A 462 -23.91 -11.08 8.82
C CYS A 462 -24.48 -12.46 9.14
N TYR A 463 -23.66 -13.41 9.62
CA TYR A 463 -24.14 -14.72 10.06
C TYR A 463 -25.05 -14.64 11.28
N ALA A 464 -24.66 -13.90 12.31
CA ALA A 464 -25.47 -13.73 13.51
C ALA A 464 -26.84 -13.10 13.20
N ILE A 465 -26.90 -12.19 12.23
CA ILE A 465 -28.16 -11.57 11.76
C ILE A 465 -28.99 -12.57 10.94
N ALA A 466 -28.34 -13.35 10.07
CA ALA A 466 -29.03 -14.27 9.17
C ALA A 466 -29.59 -15.51 9.90
N ASP A 467 -28.86 -16.04 10.87
CA ASP A 467 -29.29 -17.17 11.70
C ASP A 467 -29.11 -16.87 13.21
N PRO A 468 -30.21 -16.52 13.91
CA PRO A 468 -30.17 -16.23 15.34
C PRO A 468 -29.90 -17.46 16.23
N ARG A 469 -29.80 -18.67 15.65
CA ARG A 469 -29.41 -19.89 16.37
C ARG A 469 -27.90 -20.02 16.54
N VAL A 470 -27.12 -19.23 15.80
CA VAL A 470 -25.67 -19.19 15.94
C VAL A 470 -25.34 -18.46 17.25
N SER A 471 -25.10 -19.21 18.32
CA SER A 471 -24.54 -18.67 19.56
C SER A 471 -23.01 -18.63 19.45
N TYR A 472 -22.45 -17.47 19.80
CA TYR A 472 -21.01 -17.29 19.95
C TYR A 472 -20.74 -17.22 21.46
N ASP A 473 -20.63 -18.40 22.07
CA ASP A 473 -20.28 -18.59 23.49
C ASP A 473 -18.77 -18.52 23.74
#